data_AF-A0A7G3A3M9-F1
#
_entry.id   AF-A0A7G3A3M9-F1
#
_cell.length_a   1.000
_cell.length_b   1.000
_cell.length_c   1.000
_cell.angle_alpha   90.00
_cell.angle_beta   90.00
_cell.angle_gamma   90.00
#
_symmetry.space_group_name_H-M   'P 1'
#
loop_
_entity.id
_entity.type
_entity.pdbx_description
1 polymer ?
#
loop_
_entity_poly.entity_id
_entity_poly.type
_entity_poly.pdbx_seq_one_letter_code
_entity_poly.pdbx_strand_id
1 'polypeptide(L)'
;MSDPTDNGRDDSGRFVKRAAESVHKLNTPSAEGIHPLSQILFGWTHRKGIGNIIFYVLLGLSLIMLSVDFFVVRHDYLKFANYSGFYGIWGFVCFSFAVIMGWPLGHMLRRDENYYNDAGGPPEGVDPEAPMADDLPAPHHTSEGDA
;
A
#
# COMPACT_ATOMS: atom_id res chain seq x y z
N MET A 1 -28.73 25.10 3.13
CA MET A 1 -27.73 24.39 2.31
C MET A 1 -26.37 24.72 2.92
N SER A 2 -25.79 23.83 3.72
CA SER A 2 -24.55 24.11 4.49
C SER A 2 -23.31 23.82 3.64
N ASP A 3 -22.33 24.73 3.69
CA ASP A 3 -21.07 24.67 2.96
C ASP A 3 -20.27 23.39 3.30
N PRO A 4 -19.93 22.53 2.32
CA PRO A 4 -19.16 21.29 2.53
C PRO A 4 -17.70 21.53 2.93
N THR A 5 -17.21 22.78 2.85
CA THR A 5 -15.83 23.16 3.20
C THR A 5 -15.66 23.58 4.67
N ASP A 6 -16.74 23.60 5.44
CA ASP A 6 -16.69 23.94 6.87
C ASP A 6 -15.84 22.93 7.66
N ASN A 7 -15.01 23.47 8.56
CA ASN A 7 -14.07 22.71 9.36
C ASN A 7 -14.81 22.16 10.60
N GLY A 8 -15.13 20.87 10.58
CA GLY A 8 -15.76 20.18 11.69
C GLY A 8 -14.74 19.54 12.63
N ARG A 9 -15.19 19.17 13.84
CA ARG A 9 -14.43 18.33 14.77
C ARG A 9 -14.88 16.87 14.57
N ASP A 10 -13.95 15.96 14.32
CA ASP A 10 -14.25 14.54 14.20
C ASP A 10 -14.49 13.88 15.58
N ASP A 11 -14.89 12.61 15.59
CA ASP A 11 -15.19 11.82 16.79
C ASP A 11 -13.96 11.62 17.71
N SER A 12 -12.76 11.89 17.16
CA SER A 12 -11.49 11.89 17.89
C SER A 12 -11.03 13.29 18.34
N GLY A 13 -11.85 14.32 18.10
CA GLY A 13 -11.60 15.71 18.49
C GLY A 13 -10.64 16.47 17.58
N ARG A 14 -10.23 15.89 16.44
CA ARG A 14 -9.35 16.51 15.44
C ARG A 14 -10.17 17.37 14.48
N PHE A 15 -9.60 18.50 14.06
CA PHE A 15 -10.22 19.36 13.04
C PHE A 15 -10.02 18.75 11.65
N VAL A 16 -11.12 18.41 10.99
CA VAL A 16 -11.11 17.80 9.64
C VAL A 16 -12.21 18.43 8.80
N LYS A 17 -11.96 18.62 7.49
CA LYS A 17 -12.99 19.08 6.56
C LYS A 17 -14.12 18.06 6.52
N ARG A 18 -15.37 18.51 6.72
CA ARG A 18 -16.55 17.61 6.74
C ARG A 18 -16.69 16.77 5.47
N ALA A 19 -16.31 17.35 4.33
CA ALA A 19 -16.23 16.64 3.05
C ALA A 19 -15.22 15.49 3.04
N ALA A 20 -14.08 15.61 3.74
CA ALA A 20 -13.11 14.54 3.84
C ALA A 20 -13.64 13.39 4.71
N GLU A 21 -14.41 13.70 5.77
CA GLU A 21 -15.05 12.70 6.63
C GLU A 21 -16.16 11.93 5.89
N SER A 22 -16.98 12.62 5.10
CA SER A 22 -18.04 11.95 4.32
C SER A 22 -17.46 11.00 3.26
N VAL A 23 -16.43 11.44 2.52
CA VAL A 23 -15.73 10.59 1.55
C VAL A 23 -15.05 9.40 2.22
N HIS A 24 -14.45 9.59 3.39
CA HIS A 24 -13.86 8.50 4.17
C HIS A 24 -14.91 7.46 4.60
N LYS A 25 -16.11 7.90 5.01
CA LYS A 25 -17.23 7.02 5.36
C LYS A 25 -17.81 6.28 4.15
N LEU A 26 -17.80 6.90 2.96
CA LEU A 26 -18.23 6.27 1.71
C LEU A 26 -17.28 5.17 1.24
N ASN A 27 -15.97 5.37 1.39
CA ASN A 27 -14.93 4.42 0.94
C ASN A 27 -14.55 3.35 1.99
N THR A 28 -15.02 3.48 3.23
CA THR A 28 -14.80 2.44 4.25
C THR A 28 -16.01 1.51 4.24
N PRO A 29 -15.89 0.26 3.76
CA PRO A 29 -17.02 -0.66 3.76
C PRO A 29 -17.53 -0.85 5.19
N SER A 30 -18.84 -0.66 5.37
CA SER A 30 -19.50 -0.94 6.65
C SER A 30 -19.27 -2.39 7.05
N ALA A 31 -19.20 -2.67 8.36
CA ALA A 31 -18.89 -4.00 8.90
C ALA A 31 -19.78 -5.13 8.34
N GLU A 32 -20.97 -4.77 7.82
CA GLU A 32 -21.95 -5.65 7.18
C GLU A 32 -21.47 -6.28 5.85
N GLY A 33 -20.46 -5.70 5.19
CA GLY A 33 -19.91 -6.19 3.91
C GLY A 33 -18.61 -7.00 4.06
N ILE A 34 -18.12 -7.23 5.28
CA ILE A 34 -16.83 -7.89 5.52
C ILE A 34 -17.06 -9.40 5.69
N HIS A 35 -16.52 -10.18 4.76
CA HIS A 35 -16.61 -11.65 4.80
C HIS A 35 -16.14 -12.20 6.17
N PRO A 36 -16.90 -13.09 6.83
CA PRO A 36 -16.64 -13.50 8.23
C PRO A 36 -15.24 -14.11 8.42
N LEU A 37 -14.71 -14.77 7.39
CA LEU A 37 -13.38 -15.36 7.40
C LEU A 37 -12.25 -14.30 7.46
N SER A 38 -12.43 -13.13 6.86
CA SER A 38 -11.43 -12.05 6.94
C SER A 38 -11.41 -11.42 8.33
N GLN A 39 -12.55 -11.36 9.02
CA GLN A 39 -12.61 -10.89 10.41
C GLN A 39 -11.88 -11.85 11.36
N ILE A 40 -11.92 -13.16 11.11
CA ILE A 40 -11.20 -14.16 11.92
C ILE A 40 -9.69 -14.09 11.68
N LEU A 41 -9.25 -14.06 10.41
CA LEU A 41 -7.81 -14.04 10.09
C LEU A 41 -7.14 -12.68 10.33
N PHE A 42 -7.85 -11.59 10.09
CA PHE A 42 -7.28 -10.23 10.09
C PHE A 42 -7.90 -9.30 11.13
N GLY A 43 -8.93 -9.70 11.88
CA GLY A 43 -9.52 -8.84 12.92
C GLY A 43 -8.52 -8.44 14.02
N TRP A 44 -7.44 -9.21 14.20
CA TRP A 44 -6.36 -8.87 15.12
C TRP A 44 -5.45 -7.73 14.63
N THR A 45 -5.32 -7.50 13.32
CA THR A 45 -4.45 -6.46 12.75
C THR A 45 -5.00 -5.05 12.90
N HIS A 46 -6.30 -4.90 13.18
CA HIS A 46 -6.94 -3.60 13.41
C HIS A 46 -6.91 -3.17 14.89
N ARG A 47 -6.40 -4.02 15.80
CA ARG A 47 -6.34 -3.68 17.23
C ARG A 47 -5.33 -2.57 17.50
N LYS A 48 -5.73 -1.59 18.30
CA LYS A 48 -4.85 -0.51 18.77
C LYS A 48 -3.64 -1.12 19.49
N GLY A 49 -2.43 -0.82 19.00
CA GLY A 49 -1.18 -1.30 19.58
C GLY A 49 -0.62 -2.60 18.98
N ILE A 50 -1.27 -3.22 17.98
CA ILE A 50 -0.73 -4.42 17.32
C ILE A 50 0.63 -4.16 16.66
N GLY A 51 0.84 -2.94 16.12
CA GLY A 51 2.11 -2.55 15.53
C GLY A 51 3.28 -2.67 16.51
N ASN A 52 3.08 -2.23 17.75
CA ASN A 52 4.09 -2.36 18.80
C ASN A 52 4.33 -3.83 19.16
N ILE A 53 3.28 -4.66 19.21
CA ILE A 53 3.40 -6.09 19.50
C ILE A 53 4.23 -6.78 18.42
N ILE A 54 3.89 -6.57 17.14
CA ILE A 54 4.63 -7.14 16.01
C ILE A 54 6.10 -6.72 16.07
N PHE A 55 6.35 -5.43 16.35
CA PHE A 55 7.71 -4.91 16.51
C PHE A 55 8.48 -5.62 17.63
N TYR A 56 7.91 -5.74 18.83
CA TYR A 56 8.59 -6.40 19.96
C TYR A 56 8.77 -7.90 19.75
N VAL A 57 7.83 -8.58 19.10
CA VAL A 57 7.95 -9.99 18.74
C VAL A 57 9.10 -10.19 17.76
N LEU A 58 9.17 -9.36 16.71
CA LEU A 58 10.22 -9.45 15.70
C LEU A 58 11.60 -9.08 16.30
N LEU A 59 11.63 -8.07 17.17
CA LEU A 59 12.83 -7.68 17.91
C LEU A 59 13.32 -8.81 18.81
N GLY A 60 12.41 -9.44 19.57
CA GLY A 60 12.72 -10.58 20.43
C GLY A 60 13.25 -11.77 19.62
N LEU A 61 12.59 -12.11 18.51
CA LEU A 61 13.03 -13.18 17.61
C LEU A 61 14.43 -12.91 17.04
N SER A 62 14.70 -11.67 16.63
CA SER A 62 16.02 -11.25 16.13
C SER A 62 17.10 -11.40 17.21
N LEU A 63 16.84 -10.94 18.44
CA LEU A 63 17.77 -11.09 19.56
C LEU A 63 18.01 -12.56 19.93
N ILE A 64 16.99 -13.41 19.85
CA ILE A 64 17.13 -14.85 20.08
C ILE A 64 18.04 -15.47 19.02
N MET A 65 17.80 -15.21 17.73
CA MET A 65 18.67 -15.72 16.66
C MET A 65 20.12 -15.23 16.82
N LEU A 66 20.32 -13.97 17.16
CA LEU A 66 21.64 -13.41 17.44
C LEU A 66 22.32 -14.11 18.64
N SER A 67 21.56 -14.39 19.69
CA SER A 67 22.07 -15.09 20.88
C SER A 67 22.46 -16.53 20.54
N VAL A 68 21.64 -17.25 19.78
CA VAL A 68 21.96 -18.61 19.30
C VAL A 68 23.22 -18.63 18.46
N ASP A 69 23.43 -17.61 17.61
CA ASP A 69 24.65 -17.46 16.81
C ASP A 69 25.92 -17.34 17.66
N PHE A 70 25.81 -16.80 18.88
CA PHE A 70 26.93 -16.67 19.81
C PHE A 70 27.31 -18.02 20.46
N PHE A 71 26.35 -18.90 20.69
CA PHE A 71 26.61 -20.21 21.33
C PHE A 71 27.03 -21.30 20.34
N VAL A 72 26.71 -21.15 19.05
CA VAL A 72 27.06 -22.13 18.01
C VAL A 72 28.43 -21.80 17.42
N VAL A 73 29.47 -22.50 17.88
CA VAL A 73 30.82 -22.41 17.31
C VAL A 73 30.80 -23.05 15.91
N ARG A 74 30.85 -22.21 14.86
CA ARG A 74 31.01 -22.68 13.48
C ARG A 74 32.49 -22.72 13.12
N HIS A 75 32.95 -23.85 12.59
CA HIS A 75 34.30 -24.00 12.04
C HIS A 75 34.30 -23.63 10.56
N ASP A 76 34.56 -22.36 10.27
CA ASP A 76 34.54 -21.85 8.89
C ASP A 76 35.96 -21.74 8.30
N TYR A 77 36.11 -21.94 6.99
CA TYR A 77 37.42 -21.95 6.32
C TYR A 77 38.06 -20.55 6.25
N LEU A 78 37.25 -19.49 6.35
CA LEU A 78 37.69 -18.11 6.32
C LEU A 78 37.84 -17.58 7.75
N LYS A 79 39.08 -17.23 8.14
CA LYS A 79 39.41 -16.80 9.52
C LYS A 79 38.60 -15.57 10.00
N PHE A 80 38.14 -14.70 9.10
CA PHE A 80 37.30 -13.55 9.44
C PHE A 80 35.81 -13.91 9.63
N ALA A 81 35.34 -14.99 9.00
CA ALA A 81 33.97 -15.47 9.12
C ALA A 81 33.71 -16.25 10.43
N ASN A 82 34.77 -16.55 11.19
CA ASN A 82 34.68 -17.18 12.51
C ASN A 82 34.37 -16.18 13.65
N TYR A 83 34.24 -14.89 13.35
CA TYR A 83 33.88 -13.92 14.39
C TYR A 83 32.42 -14.12 14.82
N SER A 84 32.19 -14.29 16.12
CA SER A 84 30.85 -14.49 16.68
C SER A 84 29.94 -13.33 16.28
N GLY A 85 28.81 -13.64 15.63
CA GLY A 85 27.85 -12.63 15.18
C GLY A 85 28.13 -12.01 13.80
N PHE A 86 29.18 -12.43 13.08
CA PHE A 86 29.48 -11.91 11.73
C PHE A 86 28.27 -12.04 10.80
N TYR A 87 27.66 -13.23 10.75
CA TYR A 87 26.54 -13.51 9.87
C TYR A 87 25.26 -12.75 10.26
N GLY A 88 25.01 -12.57 11.57
CA GLY A 88 23.87 -11.79 12.05
C GLY A 88 23.99 -10.30 11.68
N ILE A 89 25.14 -9.69 11.94
CA ILE A 89 25.38 -8.27 11.62
C ILE A 89 25.43 -8.07 10.11
N TRP A 90 26.13 -8.93 9.38
CA TRP A 90 26.25 -8.84 7.93
C TRP A 90 24.90 -9.00 7.23
N GLY A 91 24.11 -10.01 7.63
CA GLY A 91 22.76 -10.23 7.10
C GLY A 91 21.83 -9.05 7.39
N PHE A 92 21.88 -8.49 8.60
CA PHE A 92 21.10 -7.30 8.97
C PHE A 92 21.50 -6.07 8.14
N VAL A 93 22.79 -5.84 7.93
CA VAL A 93 23.29 -4.72 7.10
C VAL A 93 22.85 -4.90 5.64
N CYS A 94 23.04 -6.08 5.05
CA CYS A 94 22.61 -6.37 3.68
C CYS A 94 21.09 -6.20 3.51
N PHE A 95 20.29 -6.70 4.46
CA PHE A 95 18.84 -6.57 4.41
C PHE A 95 18.38 -5.10 4.55
N SER A 96 18.94 -4.38 5.52
CA SER A 96 18.64 -2.95 5.73
C SER A 96 19.00 -2.13 4.49
N PHE A 97 20.15 -2.42 3.88
CA PHE A 97 20.56 -1.81 2.62
C PHE A 97 19.55 -2.09 1.50
N ALA A 98 19.10 -3.33 1.33
CA ALA A 98 18.10 -3.69 0.33
C ALA A 98 16.75 -2.95 0.53
N VAL A 99 16.29 -2.83 1.79
CA VAL A 99 15.07 -2.10 2.12
C VAL A 99 15.20 -0.61 1.80
N ILE A 100 16.32 0.00 2.16
CA ILE A 100 16.60 1.43 1.86
C ILE A 100 16.69 1.65 0.34
N MET A 101 17.24 0.69 -0.41
CA MET A 101 17.31 0.74 -1.87
C MET A 101 15.95 0.64 -2.58
N GLY A 102 14.86 0.34 -1.87
CA GLY A 102 13.51 0.40 -2.43
C GLY A 102 13.09 1.80 -2.88
N TRP A 103 13.41 2.85 -2.10
CA TRP A 103 13.09 4.23 -2.44
C TRP A 103 13.78 4.75 -3.72
N PRO A 104 15.11 4.61 -3.90
CA PRO A 104 15.78 5.07 -5.11
C PRO A 104 15.39 4.24 -6.33
N LEU A 105 15.18 2.92 -6.18
CA LEU A 105 14.72 2.08 -7.28
C LEU A 105 13.28 2.45 -7.69
N GLY A 106 12.42 2.71 -6.71
CA GLY A 106 11.06 3.20 -6.94
C GLY A 106 11.06 4.55 -7.65
N HIS A 107 11.94 5.48 -7.27
CA HIS A 107 12.08 6.76 -7.96
C HIS A 107 12.53 6.59 -9.42
N MET A 108 13.46 5.66 -9.68
CA MET A 108 13.98 5.42 -11.04
C MET A 108 12.97 4.70 -11.95
N LEU A 109 12.18 3.76 -11.40
CA LEU A 109 11.16 3.03 -12.16
C LEU A 109 9.82 3.77 -12.24
N ARG A 110 9.55 4.73 -11.34
CA ARG A 110 8.31 5.49 -11.35
C ARG A 110 8.29 6.39 -12.58
N ARG A 111 7.26 6.18 -13.40
CA ARG A 111 7.00 6.96 -14.59
C ARG A 111 6.64 8.41 -14.22
N ASP A 112 6.97 9.34 -15.10
CA ASP A 112 6.66 10.76 -14.91
C ASP A 112 5.17 10.97 -14.66
N GLU A 113 4.84 11.93 -13.78
CA GLU A 113 3.47 12.25 -13.40
C GLU A 113 2.65 12.76 -14.59
N ASN A 114 3.31 13.29 -15.61
CA ASN A 114 2.70 13.82 -16.83
C ASN A 114 2.72 12.83 -18.00
N TYR A 115 3.07 11.55 -17.77
CA TYR A 115 3.25 10.60 -18.87
C TYR A 115 1.98 10.33 -19.69
N TYR A 116 0.79 10.49 -19.09
CA TYR A 116 -0.49 10.35 -19.81
C TYR A 116 -1.15 11.67 -20.20
N ASN A 117 -0.46 12.81 -20.02
CA ASN A 117 -1.06 14.14 -20.01
C ASN A 117 -2.21 14.26 -18.98
N ASP A 118 -2.67 15.48 -18.74
CA ASP A 118 -3.65 15.81 -17.70
C ASP A 118 -4.83 14.82 -17.71
N ALA A 119 -5.11 14.16 -16.58
CA ALA A 119 -6.13 13.10 -16.49
C ALA A 119 -7.56 13.61 -16.74
N GLY A 120 -7.72 14.91 -17.03
CA GLY A 120 -8.96 15.56 -17.46
C GLY A 120 -9.00 15.98 -18.94
N GLY A 121 -7.97 15.70 -19.74
CA GLY A 121 -7.96 15.98 -21.17
C GLY A 121 -8.70 14.91 -21.99
N PRO A 122 -9.39 15.26 -23.08
CA PRO A 122 -9.93 14.26 -24.02
C PRO A 122 -8.81 13.30 -24.47
N PRO A 123 -9.11 12.01 -24.69
CA PRO A 123 -8.11 11.02 -25.10
C PRO A 123 -7.32 11.53 -26.30
N GLU A 124 -5.99 11.40 -26.29
CA GLU A 124 -5.17 11.73 -27.45
C GLU A 124 -5.64 10.89 -28.65
N GLY A 125 -6.21 11.57 -29.65
CA GLY A 125 -6.85 10.93 -30.81
C GLY A 125 -8.34 11.26 -30.98
N VAL A 126 -8.96 11.97 -30.04
CA VAL A 126 -10.31 12.54 -30.21
C VAL A 126 -10.17 13.98 -30.69
N ASP A 127 -10.54 14.23 -31.95
CA ASP A 127 -10.67 15.58 -32.49
C ASP A 127 -11.74 16.33 -31.65
N PRO A 128 -11.41 17.46 -31.00
CA PRO A 128 -12.36 18.22 -30.19
C PRO A 128 -13.52 18.81 -31.00
N GLU A 129 -13.40 18.84 -32.33
CA GLU A 129 -14.46 19.23 -33.27
C GLU A 129 -15.19 18.00 -33.87
N ALA A 130 -14.81 16.78 -33.50
CA ALA A 130 -15.56 15.59 -33.90
C ALA A 130 -16.96 15.62 -33.26
N PRO A 131 -18.02 15.31 -34.03
CA PRO A 131 -19.35 15.17 -33.47
C PRO A 131 -19.33 14.12 -32.37
N MET A 132 -19.86 14.47 -31.20
CA MET A 132 -19.99 13.55 -30.07
C MET A 132 -20.77 12.31 -30.53
N ALA A 133 -20.48 11.14 -29.94
CA ALA A 133 -21.12 9.87 -30.30
C ALA A 133 -22.66 9.92 -30.23
N ASP A 134 -23.21 10.87 -29.48
CA ASP A 134 -24.64 11.14 -29.31
C ASP A 134 -25.29 11.78 -30.55
N ASP A 135 -24.50 12.43 -31.42
CA ASP A 135 -24.93 13.10 -32.66
C ASP A 135 -24.85 12.18 -33.89
N LEU A 136 -24.25 11.00 -33.74
CA LEU A 136 -24.18 9.98 -34.78
C LEU A 136 -25.46 9.13 -34.75
N PRO A 137 -26.08 8.81 -35.90
CA PRO A 137 -27.21 7.89 -35.94
C PRO A 137 -26.76 6.57 -35.30
N ALA A 138 -27.50 6.12 -34.27
CA ALA A 138 -27.15 4.94 -33.49
C ALA A 138 -26.78 3.76 -34.41
N PRO A 139 -25.66 3.06 -34.17
CA PRO A 139 -25.31 1.90 -34.95
C PRO A 139 -26.44 0.88 -34.80
N HIS A 140 -27.03 0.47 -35.93
CA HIS A 140 -27.97 -0.65 -35.97
C HIS A 140 -27.19 -1.90 -35.54
N HIS A 141 -27.30 -2.25 -34.24
CA HIS A 141 -26.85 -3.53 -33.74
C HIS A 141 -27.83 -4.60 -34.23
N THR A 142 -27.54 -5.21 -35.37
CA THR A 142 -28.09 -6.53 -35.69
C THR A 142 -27.43 -7.52 -34.75
N SER A 143 -28.15 -7.95 -33.70
CA SER A 143 -27.70 -9.07 -32.87
C SER A 143 -27.78 -10.34 -33.72
N GLU A 144 -26.62 -10.83 -34.14
CA GLU A 144 -26.40 -12.07 -34.89
C GLU A 144 -26.57 -13.30 -33.95
N GLY A 145 -27.72 -13.40 -33.27
CA GLY A 145 -27.99 -14.42 -32.26
C GLY A 145 -29.40 -15.01 -32.25
N ASP A 146 -30.32 -14.49 -33.08
CA ASP A 146 -31.68 -15.04 -33.22
C ASP A 146 -31.86 -15.65 -34.62
N ALA A 147 -31.33 -16.86 -34.82
CA ALA A 147 -31.74 -17.80 -35.88
C ALA A 147 -31.37 -19.24 -35.50
#